data_AF-A0A5K0VYR4-F1
#
_entry.id   AF-A0A5K0VYR4-F1
#
_cell.length_a   1.000
_cell.length_b   1.000
_cell.length_c   1.000
_cell.angle_alpha   90.00
_cell.angle_beta   90.00
_cell.angle_gamma   90.00
#
_symmetry.space_group_name_H-M   'P 1'
#
loop_
_entity.id
_entity.type
_entity.pdbx_description
1 polymer ?
#
loop_
_entity_poly.entity_id
_entity_poly.type
_entity_poly.pdbx_seq_one_letter_code
_entity_poly.pdbx_strand_id
1 'polypeptide(L)' 'GHTKTIHSVCWDTMGDLLASVSEDSVRVWSLGSGSEGECIHELNCTGNKFHSCVFHPSYPSLL' A
#
# COMPACT_ATOMS: atom_id res chain seq x y z
N GLY A 1 -10.19 -5.90 1.69
CA GLY A 1 -9.04 -6.35 2.50
C GLY A 1 -8.22 -7.36 1.71
N HIS A 2 -6.94 -7.54 2.03
CA HIS A 2 -6.10 -8.52 1.33
C HIS A 2 -6.61 -9.95 1.51
N THR A 3 -6.50 -10.76 0.45
CA THR A 3 -6.86 -12.19 0.43
C THR A 3 -5.76 -13.09 1.00
N LYS A 4 -4.51 -12.62 0.98
CA LYS A 4 -3.33 -13.31 1.51
C LYS A 4 -2.65 -12.52 2.62
N THR A 5 -1.72 -13.18 3.30
CA THR A 5 -0.84 -12.57 4.30
C THR A 5 -0.16 -11.32 3.75
N ILE A 6 -0.27 -10.24 4.51
CA ILE A 6 0.45 -9.00 4.25
C ILE A 6 1.90 -9.19 4.69
N HIS A 7 2.83 -8.92 3.79
CA HIS A 7 4.27 -9.03 4.04
C HIS A 7 4.89 -7.71 4.48
N SER A 8 4.36 -6.58 4.00
CA SER A 8 4.89 -5.26 4.31
C SER A 8 3.79 -4.22 4.32
N VAL A 9 3.96 -3.21 5.18
CA VAL A 9 3.15 -2.00 5.22
C VAL A 9 4.07 -0.80 5.32
N CYS A 10 3.75 0.28 4.61
CA CYS A 10 4.53 1.52 4.63
C CYS A 10 3.59 2.72 4.55
N TRP A 11 3.85 3.72 5.39
CA TRP A 11 3.14 4.99 5.37
C TRP A 11 3.87 5.98 4.48
N ASP A 12 3.14 6.91 3.88
CA ASP A 12 3.78 8.10 3.34
C ASP A 12 4.35 8.99 4.47
N THR A 13 5.09 10.03 4.08
CA THR A 13 5.74 10.93 5.02
C THR A 13 4.77 11.84 5.77
N MET A 14 3.54 12.01 5.28
CA MET A 14 2.53 12.90 5.87
C MET A 14 1.54 12.14 6.77
N GLY A 15 1.49 10.81 6.66
CA GLY A 15 0.53 9.93 7.32
C GLY A 15 -0.81 9.81 6.60
N ASP A 16 -0.97 10.42 5.43
CA ASP A 16 -2.25 10.47 4.69
C ASP A 16 -2.48 9.19 3.88
N LEU A 17 -1.39 8.55 3.42
CA LEU A 17 -1.43 7.34 2.64
C LEU A 17 -0.77 6.16 3.36
N LEU A 18 -1.40 5.00 3.23
CA LEU A 18 -0.85 3.71 3.66
C LEU A 18 -0.76 2.78 2.45
N ALA A 19 0.41 2.23 2.19
CA ALA A 19 0.58 1.13 1.26
C ALA A 19 0.68 -0.19 2.03
N SER A 20 -0.05 -1.21 1.58
CA SER A 20 0.02 -2.57 2.10
C SER A 20 0.26 -3.55 0.96
N VAL A 21 1.15 -4.50 1.20
CA VAL A 21 1.63 -5.44 0.18
C VAL A 21 1.52 -6.87 0.67
N SER A 22 0.86 -7.70 -0.13
CA SER A 22 0.74 -9.14 0.03
C SER A 22 1.30 -9.86 -1.19
N GLU A 23 1.36 -11.20 -1.14
CA GLU A 23 1.85 -12.00 -2.27
C GLU A 23 1.04 -11.84 -3.56
N ASP A 24 -0.21 -11.42 -3.45
CA ASP A 24 -1.15 -11.33 -4.56
C ASP A 24 -1.49 -9.89 -4.96
N SER A 25 -1.26 -8.91 -4.07
CA SER A 25 -1.73 -7.56 -4.32
C SER A 25 -0.97 -6.50 -3.53
N VAL A 26 -0.88 -5.32 -4.12
CA VAL A 26 -0.53 -4.07 -3.45
C VAL A 26 -1.79 -3.23 -3.37
N ARG A 27 -2.06 -2.65 -2.21
CA ARG A 27 -3.17 -1.72 -2.00
C ARG A 27 -2.65 -0.42 -1.42
N VAL A 28 -3.21 0.70 -1.87
CA VAL A 28 -2.97 2.02 -1.29
C VAL A 28 -4.27 2.51 -0.68
N TRP A 29 -4.19 2.97 0.54
CA TRP A 29 -5.29 3.44 1.36
C TRP A 29 -5.10 4.93 1.62
N SER A 30 -6.17 5.70 1.43
CA SER A 30 -6.26 7.08 1.86
C SER A 30 -6.91 7.12 3.25
N LEU A 31 -6.20 7.67 4.21
CA LEU A 31 -6.62 7.78 5.60
C LEU A 31 -6.91 9.24 5.90
N GLY A 32 -8.11 9.68 5.52
CA GLY A 32 -8.61 11.03 5.83
C GLY A 32 -9.05 11.16 7.30
N SER A 33 -9.58 12.32 7.66
CA SER A 33 -10.05 12.65 9.03
C SER A 33 -11.20 11.76 9.56
N GLY A 34 -11.71 10.82 8.76
CA GLY A 34 -12.67 9.82 9.19
C GLY A 34 -11.96 8.56 9.68
N SER A 35 -12.53 7.87 10.66
CA SER A 35 -12.03 6.59 11.20
C SER A 35 -12.00 5.44 10.18
N GLU A 36 -12.29 5.69 8.90
CA GLU A 36 -12.40 4.71 7.83
C GLU A 36 -11.38 5.04 6.74
N GLY A 37 -10.41 4.14 6.53
CA GLY A 37 -9.47 4.24 5.42
C GLY A 37 -10.09 3.73 4.12
N GLU A 38 -10.04 4.53 3.07
CA GLU A 38 -10.56 4.17 1.75
C GLU A 38 -9.45 3.53 0.89
N CYS A 39 -9.73 2.38 0.28
CA CYS A 39 -8.80 1.77 -0.68
C CYS A 39 -8.88 2.52 -2.01
N ILE A 40 -7.94 3.43 -2.25
CA ILE A 40 -7.92 4.27 -3.45
C ILE A 40 -7.21 3.60 -4.64
N HIS A 41 -6.28 2.67 -4.37
CA HIS A 41 -5.62 1.90 -5.42
C HIS A 41 -5.45 0.43 -5.06
N GLU A 42 -5.58 -0.43 -6.06
CA GLU A 42 -5.34 -1.86 -5.96
C GLU A 42 -4.60 -2.34 -7.21
N LEU A 43 -3.46 -2.99 -6.99
CA LEU A 43 -2.60 -3.57 -8.00
C LEU A 43 -2.48 -5.07 -7.71
N ASN A 44 -3.09 -5.89 -8.56
CA ASN A 44 -3.07 -7.33 -8.42
C ASN A 44 -1.91 -7.93 -9.23
N CYS A 45 -1.15 -8.84 -8.61
CA CYS A 45 -0.11 -9.58 -9.32
C CYS A 45 -0.64 -10.90 -9.86
N THR A 46 -0.37 -11.16 -11.13
CA THR A 46 -0.77 -12.39 -11.83
C THR A 46 0.36 -13.42 -11.97
N GLY A 47 1.54 -13.15 -11.37
CA GLY A 47 2.70 -14.05 -11.48
C GLY A 47 3.65 -13.99 -10.29
N ASN A 48 4.42 -12.90 -10.18
CA ASN A 48 5.47 -12.77 -9.16
C ASN A 48 4.90 -12.34 -7.81
N LYS A 49 5.42 -12.87 -6.71
CA LYS A 49 4.99 -12.47 -5.36
C LYS A 49 5.67 -11.16 -4.98
N PHE A 50 4.89 -10.22 -4.43
CA PHE A 50 5.49 -9.05 -3.80
C PHE A 50 6.03 -9.41 -2.40
N HIS A 51 7.21 -8.89 -2.07
CA HIS A 51 7.91 -9.20 -0.81
C HIS A 51 8.09 -7.98 0.10
N SER A 52 8.13 -6.75 -0.44
CA SER A 52 8.34 -5.53 0.32
C SER A 52 7.82 -4.30 -0.42
N CYS A 53 7.54 -3.22 0.31
CA CYS A 53 7.24 -1.90 -0.23
C CYS A 53 7.88 -0.80 0.64
N VAL A 54 8.31 0.28 -0.01
CA VAL A 54 8.83 1.48 0.65
C VAL A 54 8.30 2.72 -0.06
N PHE A 55 7.82 3.70 0.70
CA PHE A 55 7.61 5.06 0.18
C PHE A 55 8.94 5.80 0.17
N HIS A 56 9.29 6.40 -0.96
CA HIS A 56 10.51 7.21 -1.06
C HIS A 56 10.30 8.58 -0.40
N PRO A 57 11.12 8.99 0.59
CA PRO A 57 10.83 10.15 1.44
C PRO A 57 10.95 11.52 0.75
N SER A 58 11.61 11.58 -0.42
CA SER A 58 11.87 12.83 -1.15
C SER A 58 11.20 12.90 -2.52
N TYR A 59 10.64 11.78 -3.00
CA TYR A 59 9.91 11.73 -4.28
C TYR A 59 8.71 10.80 -4.11
N PRO A 60 7.53 11.33 -3.75
CA PRO A 60 6.34 10.53 -3.48
C PRO A 60 5.77 9.78 -4.71
N SER A 61 6.43 9.89 -5.88
CA SER A 61 5.91 9.43 -7.17
C SER A 61 6.88 8.59 -8.02
N LEU A 62 8.07 8.21 -7.52
CA LEU A 62 8.93 7.27 -8.27
C LEU A 62 8.71 5.83 -7.77
N LEU A 63 8.04 5.04 -8.62
CA LEU A 63 7.74 3.61 -8.46
C LEU A 63 8.97 2.75 -8.80
#